data_AF-A0A1H8VR40-F1
#
_entry.id   AF-A0A1H8VR40-F1
#
_cell.length_a   1.000
_cell.length_b   1.000
_cell.length_c   1.000
_cell.angle_alpha   90.00
_cell.angle_beta   90.00
_cell.angle_gamma   90.00
#
_symmetry.space_group_name_H-M   'P 1'
#
loop_
_entity.id
_entity.type
_entity.pdbx_description
1 polymer ?
#
loop_
_entity_poly.entity_id
_entity_poly.type
_entity_poly.pdbx_seq_one_letter_code
_entity_poly.pdbx_strand_id
1 'polypeptide(L)'
;MLHNADELDLIGTVKADGQTLRVLPIQQVGELKGQHQPICLVAYSIPPERMQRLQFAPETLGSLADMLAERGIDLFTDLRRRFSDWLDQGEQALWPLLSRFAIIVEMPIIAPDGSQQNGSDLRAFITDRPAGKIAVALGIALPQEHSDEGSQVGYLKAVREQPEDTEAIRTIPAQSAEVHYEFDRLLATQLSSRDNVDAREVVMVGAGAIGSHVAECLGREGRFSWTIMDDDRLLPHNIARHTGRDADVTRGKADLVAELVSEVIHESPPIARSLAANVMDCDDSRDKIDQALERAELIIDATASVVAARYLSDHSSTARRASVFFNPSGEAAVLIAESADRSLTLRDLEAQYFGFVAREDRLAGHLSDGEGTYAYTGACRAITNLIPESRVMALSGLVAGGLGTAVDHDEGIIRIWSMSQYGAVDICESQPAQVERFRAGDWTVSVDQGLIERIQALRHHHLPEETGGVLTGVVDIPAKHIHVVDAAPAPADSARSTTGFVRGTSGVQEYLGRISEQTLGQVRYIGEWHSHPPHAPTHPSATDLAQIDWFAALFDMDDLPALMLIAGEHDVRLVFANLEGEVIGQ
;
A
#
# COMPACT_ATOMS: atom_id res chain seq x y z
N MET A 1 -2.53 18.58 19.02
CA MET A 1 -3.64 18.41 19.98
C MET A 1 -3.38 19.04 21.35
N LEU A 2 -2.19 18.90 21.96
CA LEU A 2 -1.93 19.37 23.33
C LEU A 2 -2.24 20.86 23.60
N HIS A 3 -2.00 21.75 22.61
CA HIS A 3 -2.25 23.18 22.77
C HIS A 3 -3.73 23.58 22.86
N ASN A 4 -4.65 22.70 22.47
CA ASN A 4 -6.10 22.93 22.53
C ASN A 4 -6.79 21.91 23.46
N ALA A 5 -6.01 21.17 24.26
CA ALA A 5 -6.56 20.09 25.05
C ALA A 5 -7.36 20.59 26.27
N ASP A 6 -7.24 21.88 26.62
CA ASP A 6 -8.08 22.58 27.59
C ASP A 6 -9.46 22.99 27.03
N GLU A 7 -9.68 22.84 25.72
CA GLU A 7 -10.97 23.07 25.04
C GLU A 7 -11.80 21.78 24.91
N LEU A 8 -11.24 20.63 25.26
CA LEU A 8 -11.90 19.32 25.13
C LEU A 8 -12.44 18.85 26.48
N ASP A 9 -13.71 18.45 26.49
CA ASP A 9 -14.27 17.69 27.60
C ASP A 9 -13.73 16.25 27.56
N LEU A 10 -12.84 15.94 28.48
CA LEU A 10 -12.15 14.65 28.53
C LEU A 10 -12.69 13.76 29.64
N ILE A 11 -12.53 12.46 29.42
CA ILE A 11 -12.92 11.45 30.39
C ILE A 11 -11.89 10.33 30.48
N GLY A 12 -11.49 10.04 31.71
CA GLY A 12 -10.56 8.97 32.03
C GLY A 12 -11.27 7.68 32.40
N THR A 13 -10.76 6.55 31.93
CA THR A 13 -11.20 5.21 32.33
C THR A 13 -10.00 4.45 32.88
N VAL A 14 -10.07 4.07 34.15
CA VAL A 14 -9.02 3.26 34.80
C VAL A 14 -9.15 1.82 34.29
N LYS A 15 -8.06 1.26 33.77
CA LYS A 15 -8.02 -0.14 33.33
C LYS A 15 -7.99 -1.09 34.54
N ALA A 16 -8.20 -2.38 34.28
CA ALA A 16 -8.26 -3.41 35.32
C ALA A 16 -6.97 -3.55 36.15
N ASP A 17 -5.83 -3.08 35.63
CA ASP A 17 -4.55 -3.04 36.34
C ASP A 17 -4.49 -1.98 37.45
N GLY A 18 -5.42 -1.00 37.45
CA GLY A 18 -5.42 0.12 38.37
C GLY A 18 -4.29 1.14 38.17
N GLN A 19 -3.44 0.95 37.17
CA GLN A 19 -2.24 1.77 36.90
C GLN A 19 -2.36 2.54 35.58
N THR A 20 -3.18 2.05 34.66
CA THR A 20 -3.37 2.69 33.35
C THR A 20 -4.66 3.50 33.32
N LEU A 21 -4.54 4.78 32.97
CA LEU A 21 -5.66 5.69 32.76
C LEU A 21 -5.79 6.01 31.27
N ARG A 22 -6.83 5.47 30.62
CA ARG A 22 -7.13 5.82 29.22
C ARG A 22 -7.99 7.07 29.19
N VAL A 23 -7.55 8.12 28.51
CA VAL A 23 -8.26 9.40 28.41
C VAL A 23 -8.78 9.58 26.99
N LEU A 24 -10.06 9.91 26.85
CA LEU A 24 -10.73 10.11 25.56
C LEU A 24 -11.64 11.36 25.62
N PRO A 25 -11.94 12.00 24.47
CA PRO A 25 -13.01 12.99 24.40
C PRO A 25 -14.36 12.37 24.79
N ILE A 26 -15.17 13.12 25.54
CA ILE A 26 -16.49 12.65 26.02
C ILE A 26 -17.39 12.23 24.86
N GLN A 27 -17.27 12.87 23.70
CA GLN A 27 -18.08 12.57 22.50
C GLN A 27 -17.82 11.16 21.96
N GLN A 28 -16.68 10.54 22.31
CA GLN A 28 -16.32 9.17 21.91
C GLN A 28 -16.83 8.12 22.90
N VAL A 29 -17.41 8.53 24.02
CA VAL A 29 -17.95 7.62 25.04
C VAL A 29 -19.47 7.57 24.94
N GLY A 30 -20.02 6.39 24.63
CA GLY A 30 -21.46 6.20 24.46
C GLY A 30 -22.26 6.45 25.74
N GLU A 31 -22.10 5.61 26.76
CA GLU A 31 -22.78 5.75 28.05
C GLU A 31 -21.78 5.93 29.20
N LEU A 32 -22.01 6.95 30.02
CA LEU A 32 -21.24 7.22 31.24
C LEU A 32 -21.56 6.18 32.33
N LYS A 33 -20.72 5.15 32.43
CA LYS A 33 -20.66 4.19 33.54
C LYS A 33 -19.82 4.71 34.71
N GLY A 34 -20.04 4.16 35.91
CA GLY A 34 -19.36 4.58 37.16
C GLY A 34 -17.84 4.39 37.22
N GLN A 35 -17.21 3.83 36.19
CA GLN A 35 -15.75 3.69 36.08
C GLN A 35 -15.09 4.91 35.42
N HIS A 36 -15.89 5.78 34.80
CA HIS A 36 -15.40 6.96 34.12
C HIS A 36 -15.23 8.13 35.08
N GLN A 37 -14.12 8.85 34.92
CA GLN A 37 -13.75 9.99 35.74
C GLN A 37 -13.58 11.21 34.83
N PRO A 38 -14.34 12.30 35.02
CA PRO A 38 -14.13 13.53 34.27
C PRO A 38 -12.72 14.07 34.52
N ILE A 39 -12.02 14.43 33.45
CA ILE A 39 -10.66 14.98 33.48
C ILE A 39 -10.65 16.28 32.70
N CYS A 40 -9.97 17.28 33.24
CA CYS A 40 -9.57 18.47 32.50
C CYS A 40 -8.05 18.58 32.55
N LEU A 41 -7.45 19.12 31.50
CA LEU A 41 -6.02 19.22 31.44
C LEU A 41 -5.56 20.53 30.81
N VAL A 42 -4.36 20.97 31.22
CA VAL A 42 -3.64 22.08 30.60
C VAL A 42 -2.26 21.59 30.20
N ALA A 43 -1.71 22.12 29.12
CA ALA A 43 -0.39 21.75 28.62
C ALA A 43 0.59 22.92 28.70
N TYR A 44 1.83 22.63 29.09
CA TYR A 44 2.96 23.55 29.07
C TYR A 44 4.11 22.93 28.28
N SER A 45 4.77 23.72 27.46
CA SER A 45 5.99 23.32 26.75
C SER A 45 7.17 24.03 27.39
N ILE A 46 8.17 23.27 27.85
CA ILE A 46 9.38 23.84 28.46
C ILE A 46 10.49 23.97 27.42
N PRO A 47 11.39 24.98 27.55
CA PRO A 47 12.52 25.12 26.65
C PRO A 47 13.43 23.88 26.70
N PRO A 48 14.13 23.52 25.60
CA PRO A 48 15.06 22.42 25.59
C PRO A 48 16.21 22.66 26.58
N GLU A 49 16.43 21.74 27.52
CA GLU A 49 17.57 21.75 28.42
C GLU A 49 18.38 20.45 28.33
N ARG A 50 19.71 20.54 28.41
CA ARG A 50 20.58 19.35 28.51
C ARG A 50 20.19 18.56 29.77
N MET A 51 19.98 17.25 29.63
CA MET A 51 19.63 16.36 30.75
C MET A 51 20.55 16.61 31.96
N GLN A 52 20.02 17.26 32.99
CA GLN A 52 20.66 17.32 34.30
C GLN A 52 20.25 16.07 35.08
N ARG A 53 21.13 15.62 35.99
CA ARG A 53 20.92 14.40 36.81
C ARG A 53 19.52 14.41 37.45
N LEU A 54 18.81 13.28 37.35
CA LEU A 54 17.47 13.03 37.90
C LEU A 54 17.23 13.77 39.24
N GLN A 55 16.49 14.88 39.17
CA GLN A 55 15.71 15.37 40.31
C GLN A 55 14.50 14.43 40.46
N PHE A 56 14.03 14.22 41.70
CA PHE A 56 12.81 13.45 41.95
C PHE A 56 11.63 14.06 41.18
N ALA A 57 10.77 13.23 40.60
CA ALA A 57 9.57 13.72 39.93
C ALA A 57 8.71 14.50 40.93
N PRO A 58 8.14 15.68 40.54
CA PRO A 58 7.24 16.42 41.40
C PRO A 58 6.08 15.55 41.90
N GLU A 59 5.90 15.49 43.22
CA GLU A 59 4.81 14.72 43.87
C GLU A 59 3.64 15.62 44.28
N THR A 60 3.81 16.95 44.19
CA THR A 60 2.82 17.95 44.56
C THR A 60 2.76 19.09 43.55
N LEU A 61 1.62 19.79 43.50
CA LEU A 61 1.45 21.00 42.69
C LEU A 61 2.49 22.08 43.04
N GLY A 62 2.91 22.19 44.30
CA GLY A 62 3.96 23.12 44.72
C GLY A 62 5.32 22.77 44.12
N SER A 63 5.74 21.50 44.22
CA SER A 63 7.00 21.05 43.60
C SER A 63 6.99 21.16 42.08
N LEU A 64 5.82 20.97 41.44
CA LEU A 64 5.67 21.15 40.00
C LEU A 64 5.76 22.62 39.60
N ALA A 65 5.13 23.52 40.39
CA ALA A 65 5.23 24.96 40.20
C ALA A 65 6.69 25.44 40.30
N ASP A 66 7.44 24.94 41.28
CA ASP A 66 8.86 25.29 41.44
C ASP A 66 9.69 24.82 40.23
N MET A 67 9.47 23.58 39.77
CA MET A 67 10.12 23.01 38.57
C MET A 67 9.84 23.83 37.29
N LEU A 68 8.61 24.31 37.12
CA LEU A 68 8.19 25.14 35.99
C LEU A 68 8.72 26.58 36.12
N ALA A 69 8.78 27.12 37.34
CA ALA A 69 9.28 28.47 37.61
C ALA A 69 10.78 28.59 37.30
N GLU A 70 11.58 27.55 37.60
CA GLU A 70 13.00 27.47 37.18
C GLU A 70 13.16 27.61 35.65
N ARG A 71 12.12 27.27 34.88
CA ARG A 71 12.07 27.29 33.42
C ARG A 71 11.29 28.47 32.86
N GLY A 72 10.99 29.47 33.72
CA GLY A 72 10.33 30.71 33.33
C GLY A 72 8.80 30.63 33.22
N ILE A 73 8.17 29.56 33.72
CA ILE A 73 6.72 29.38 33.69
C ILE A 73 6.17 29.57 35.11
N ASP A 74 5.40 30.64 35.32
CA ASP A 74 4.64 30.85 36.57
C ASP A 74 3.30 30.11 36.51
N LEU A 75 3.30 28.87 37.01
CA LEU A 75 2.15 27.98 36.99
C LEU A 75 0.92 28.61 37.66
N PHE A 76 1.04 29.11 38.88
CA PHE A 76 -0.12 29.58 39.63
C PHE A 76 -0.71 30.86 39.05
N THR A 77 0.11 31.75 38.49
CA THR A 77 -0.40 32.92 37.77
C THR A 77 -1.18 32.54 36.52
N ASP A 78 -0.70 31.57 35.72
CA ASP A 78 -1.45 31.12 34.53
C ASP A 78 -2.73 30.36 34.91
N LEU A 79 -2.69 29.49 35.93
CA LEU A 79 -3.89 28.79 36.41
C LEU A 79 -4.94 29.77 36.95
N ARG A 80 -4.54 30.84 37.66
CA ARG A 80 -5.50 31.88 38.10
C ARG A 80 -6.23 32.51 36.92
N ARG A 81 -5.50 32.81 35.84
CA ARG A 81 -6.06 33.36 34.61
C ARG A 81 -7.05 32.37 33.97
N ARG A 82 -6.61 31.15 33.66
CA ARG A 82 -7.45 30.13 32.99
C ARG A 82 -8.69 29.76 33.79
N PHE A 83 -8.55 29.52 35.10
CA PHE A 83 -9.70 29.16 35.93
C PHE A 83 -10.64 30.35 36.14
N SER A 84 -10.14 31.60 36.15
CA SER A 84 -11.01 32.78 36.14
C SER A 84 -11.82 32.88 34.86
N ASP A 85 -11.21 32.60 33.71
CA ASP A 85 -11.89 32.56 32.41
C ASP A 85 -12.97 31.46 32.39
N TRP A 86 -12.68 30.27 32.92
CA TRP A 86 -13.68 29.20 33.09
C TRP A 86 -14.84 29.60 34.01
N LEU A 87 -14.55 30.26 35.14
CA LEU A 87 -15.60 30.75 36.04
C LEU A 87 -16.49 31.81 35.38
N ASP A 88 -15.93 32.65 34.50
CA ASP A 88 -16.69 33.65 33.74
C ASP A 88 -17.61 33.03 32.67
N GLN A 89 -17.27 31.83 32.17
CA GLN A 89 -18.07 31.08 31.20
C GLN A 89 -19.30 30.38 31.81
N GLY A 90 -19.38 30.27 33.15
CA GLY A 90 -20.53 29.73 33.86
C GLY A 90 -20.85 28.28 33.47
N GLU A 91 -22.10 28.01 33.05
CA GLU A 91 -22.55 26.65 32.71
C GLU A 91 -21.72 25.99 31.60
N GLN A 92 -21.09 26.77 30.70
CA GLN A 92 -20.29 26.22 29.61
C GLN A 92 -18.98 25.59 30.08
N ALA A 93 -18.49 25.96 31.27
CA ALA A 93 -17.26 25.41 31.87
C ALA A 93 -17.54 24.52 33.09
N LEU A 94 -18.78 24.04 33.24
CA LEU A 94 -19.18 23.09 34.29
C LEU A 94 -18.29 21.84 34.30
N TRP A 95 -18.08 21.26 33.12
CA TRP A 95 -17.30 20.03 32.97
C TRP A 95 -15.86 20.20 33.46
N PRO A 96 -15.05 21.16 32.96
CA PRO A 96 -13.68 21.31 33.43
C PRO A 96 -13.59 21.67 34.92
N LEU A 97 -14.47 22.52 35.45
CA LEU A 97 -14.42 22.91 36.88
C LEU A 97 -14.74 21.76 37.84
N LEU A 98 -15.59 20.81 37.43
CA LEU A 98 -15.94 19.62 38.22
C LEU A 98 -15.01 18.43 37.96
N SER A 99 -14.16 18.51 36.94
CA SER A 99 -13.25 17.45 36.52
C SER A 99 -11.96 17.42 37.32
N ARG A 100 -11.40 16.22 37.53
CA ARG A 100 -10.04 16.05 38.06
C ARG A 100 -9.07 16.80 37.16
N PHE A 101 -8.14 17.52 37.78
CA PHE A 101 -7.22 18.37 37.04
C PHE A 101 -5.91 17.64 36.73
N ALA A 102 -5.40 17.84 35.52
CA ALA A 102 -4.12 17.31 35.08
C ALA A 102 -3.29 18.40 34.40
N ILE A 103 -1.97 18.32 34.56
CA ILE A 103 -1.02 19.18 33.84
C ILE A 103 -0.15 18.29 32.98
N ILE A 104 -0.10 18.54 31.67
CA ILE A 104 0.86 17.91 30.76
C ILE A 104 2.05 18.85 30.59
N VAL A 105 3.24 18.32 30.79
CA VAL A 105 4.50 19.00 30.52
C VAL A 105 5.17 18.32 29.33
N GLU A 106 5.35 19.09 28.27
CA GLU A 106 6.09 18.70 27.07
C GLU A 106 7.55 19.13 27.22
N MET A 107 8.45 18.15 27.15
CA MET A 107 9.88 18.32 27.35
C MET A 107 10.61 17.86 26.09
N PRO A 108 11.20 18.76 25.29
CA PRO A 108 11.91 18.39 24.07
C PRO A 108 13.08 17.42 24.35
N ILE A 109 13.17 16.34 23.58
CA ILE A 109 14.26 15.36 23.74
C ILE A 109 15.54 15.92 23.09
N ILE A 110 16.61 16.01 23.86
CA ILE A 110 17.94 16.41 23.36
C ILE A 110 18.86 15.18 23.35
N ALA A 111 19.52 14.96 22.21
CA ALA A 111 20.53 13.93 22.06
C ALA A 111 21.74 14.16 23.00
N PRO A 112 22.54 13.13 23.30
CA PRO A 112 23.74 13.27 24.13
C PRO A 112 24.77 14.28 23.59
N ASP A 113 24.77 14.54 22.28
CA ASP A 113 25.63 15.53 21.62
C ASP A 113 25.09 16.97 21.70
N GLY A 114 23.89 17.17 22.24
CA GLY A 114 23.22 18.46 22.37
C GLY A 114 22.35 18.86 21.18
N SER A 115 22.22 18.01 20.15
CA SER A 115 21.26 18.23 19.06
C SER A 115 19.82 17.91 19.52
N GLN A 116 18.85 18.67 19.02
CA GLN A 116 17.44 18.37 19.28
C GLN A 116 17.03 17.13 18.47
N GLN A 117 16.43 16.12 19.12
CA GLN A 117 15.85 14.98 18.42
C GLN A 117 14.40 15.26 18.02
N ASN A 118 13.91 14.56 17.00
CA ASN A 118 12.50 14.54 16.70
C ASN A 118 11.77 13.76 17.81
N GLY A 119 11.07 14.48 18.68
CA GLY A 119 10.30 13.91 19.77
C GLY A 119 10.30 14.77 21.04
N SER A 120 9.24 14.62 21.82
CA SER A 120 9.06 15.26 23.13
C SER A 120 8.72 14.19 24.16
N ASP A 121 9.36 14.23 25.33
CA ASP A 121 8.90 13.48 26.50
C ASP A 121 7.67 14.21 27.06
N LEU A 122 6.56 13.50 27.15
CA LEU A 122 5.30 14.02 27.65
C LEU A 122 5.03 13.40 29.02
N ARG A 123 4.96 14.24 30.06
CA ARG A 123 4.58 13.80 31.40
C ARG A 123 3.30 14.47 31.85
N ALA A 124 2.38 13.68 32.36
CA ALA A 124 1.16 14.16 33.00
C ALA A 124 1.35 14.18 34.52
N PHE A 125 0.82 15.22 35.16
CA PHE A 125 0.73 15.38 36.61
C PHE A 125 -0.74 15.51 36.99
N ILE A 126 -1.30 14.46 37.59
CA ILE A 126 -2.74 14.32 37.81
C ILE A 126 -3.05 14.53 39.30
N THR A 127 -3.96 15.46 39.59
CA THR A 127 -4.38 15.74 40.96
C THR A 127 -5.52 14.82 41.40
N ASP A 128 -5.70 14.72 42.72
CA ASP A 128 -6.86 14.07 43.35
C ASP A 128 -8.08 15.01 43.51
N ARG A 129 -7.88 16.30 43.24
CA ARG A 129 -8.90 17.36 43.34
C ARG A 129 -9.40 17.82 41.97
N PRO A 130 -10.66 18.29 41.89
CA PRO A 130 -11.17 18.95 40.71
C PRO A 130 -10.64 20.38 40.58
N ALA A 131 -10.61 20.92 39.36
CA ALA A 131 -10.08 22.26 39.08
C ALA A 131 -10.76 23.36 39.92
N GLY A 132 -12.08 23.28 40.15
CA GLY A 132 -12.80 24.23 40.99
C GLY A 132 -12.29 24.29 42.45
N LYS A 133 -11.88 23.15 43.03
CA LYS A 133 -11.26 23.15 44.38
C LYS A 133 -9.87 23.79 44.39
N ILE A 134 -9.13 23.67 43.29
CA ILE A 134 -7.84 24.35 43.12
C ILE A 134 -8.08 25.86 42.98
N ALA A 135 -9.12 26.27 42.24
CA ALA A 135 -9.53 27.67 42.13
C ALA A 135 -9.92 28.29 43.48
N VAL A 136 -10.56 27.53 44.38
CA VAL A 136 -10.82 27.98 45.76
C VAL A 136 -9.52 28.19 46.53
N ALA A 137 -8.57 27.24 46.46
CA ALA A 137 -7.27 27.38 47.14
C ALA A 137 -6.44 28.58 46.60
N LEU A 138 -6.58 28.88 45.31
CA LEU A 138 -6.00 30.07 44.66
C LEU A 138 -6.65 31.40 45.08
N GLY A 139 -7.74 31.37 45.85
CA GLY A 139 -8.46 32.57 46.30
C GLY A 139 -9.34 33.24 45.23
N ILE A 140 -9.56 32.57 44.08
CA ILE A 140 -10.35 33.09 42.95
C ILE A 140 -11.79 32.56 42.90
N ALA A 141 -12.09 31.50 43.66
CA ALA A 141 -13.43 30.91 43.75
C ALA A 141 -13.87 30.69 45.22
N LEU A 142 -15.17 30.60 45.43
CA LEU A 142 -15.80 30.19 46.70
C LEU A 142 -16.63 28.92 46.47
N PRO A 143 -16.57 27.92 47.38
CA PRO A 143 -17.46 26.77 47.34
C PRO A 143 -18.89 27.22 47.70
N GLN A 144 -19.89 26.71 46.99
CA GLN A 144 -21.28 27.03 47.30
C GLN A 144 -21.78 26.25 48.52
N GLU A 145 -22.23 26.95 49.57
CA GLU A 145 -22.77 26.31 50.79
C GLU A 145 -24.31 26.16 50.78
N HIS A 146 -25.06 26.92 49.95
CA HIS A 146 -26.54 26.86 49.87
C HIS A 146 -27.09 27.09 48.43
N SER A 147 -28.22 26.45 48.10
CA SER A 147 -28.82 26.37 46.76
C SER A 147 -29.47 27.65 46.22
N ASP A 148 -29.63 28.70 47.04
CA ASP A 148 -30.42 29.90 46.69
C ASP A 148 -29.58 31.07 46.15
N GLU A 149 -28.27 30.91 46.00
CA GLU A 149 -27.34 31.95 45.51
C GLU A 149 -26.92 31.73 44.05
N GLY A 150 -27.87 31.88 43.11
CA GLY A 150 -27.68 32.38 41.74
C GLY A 150 -26.64 31.77 40.77
N SER A 151 -25.85 30.76 41.16
CA SER A 151 -24.91 30.04 40.28
C SER A 151 -25.35 28.60 40.12
N GLN A 152 -25.43 28.17 38.86
CA GLN A 152 -25.78 26.81 38.47
C GLN A 152 -24.58 25.83 38.59
N VAL A 153 -23.41 26.29 39.06
CA VAL A 153 -22.09 25.62 38.82
C VAL A 153 -21.37 25.12 40.08
N GLY A 154 -21.91 25.31 41.28
CA GLY A 154 -21.31 24.81 42.55
C GLY A 154 -20.06 25.56 43.02
N TYR A 155 -19.49 26.43 42.17
CA TYR A 155 -18.42 27.38 42.49
C TYR A 155 -18.82 28.79 42.04
N LEU A 156 -18.45 29.80 42.82
CA LEU A 156 -18.69 31.22 42.54
C LEU A 156 -17.37 31.98 42.42
N LYS A 157 -17.24 32.83 41.39
CA LYS A 157 -16.07 33.71 41.26
C LYS A 157 -16.02 34.70 42.43
N ALA A 158 -14.87 34.83 43.07
CA ALA A 158 -14.70 35.73 44.19
C ALA A 158 -14.76 37.20 43.71
N VAL A 159 -15.69 37.99 44.26
CA VAL A 159 -15.86 39.43 43.93
C VAL A 159 -14.71 40.29 44.50
N ARG A 160 -14.00 39.78 45.51
CA ARG A 160 -12.76 40.33 46.06
C ARG A 160 -11.75 39.20 46.22
N GLU A 161 -10.49 39.46 45.85
CA GLU A 161 -9.38 38.52 46.09
C GLU A 161 -9.41 38.05 47.55
N GLN A 162 -9.62 36.75 47.72
CA GLN A 162 -9.48 36.13 49.03
C GLN A 162 -8.00 35.89 49.31
N PRO A 163 -7.58 35.85 50.58
CA PRO A 163 -6.23 35.40 50.91
C PRO A 163 -6.02 33.99 50.34
N GLU A 164 -5.02 33.84 49.48
CA GLU A 164 -4.61 32.55 48.93
C GLU A 164 -4.18 31.61 50.06
N ASP A 165 -4.66 30.37 50.01
CA ASP A 165 -4.15 29.31 50.88
C ASP A 165 -2.93 28.65 50.22
N THR A 166 -1.80 29.36 50.29
CA THR A 166 -0.55 28.97 49.63
C THR A 166 -0.03 27.62 50.15
N GLU A 167 -0.30 27.28 51.42
CA GLU A 167 0.07 25.96 51.96
C GLU A 167 -0.85 24.88 51.39
N ALA A 168 -2.17 25.11 51.36
CA ALA A 168 -3.12 24.13 50.83
C ALA A 168 -2.95 23.86 49.34
N ILE A 169 -2.58 24.86 48.52
CA ILE A 169 -2.36 24.65 47.08
C ILE A 169 -1.04 23.92 46.80
N ARG A 170 0.03 24.28 47.52
CA ARG A 170 1.36 23.70 47.29
C ARG A 170 1.44 22.25 47.75
N THR A 171 0.60 21.83 48.69
CA THR A 171 0.54 20.45 49.21
C THR A 171 -0.42 19.53 48.46
N ILE A 172 -1.15 20.02 47.44
CA ILE A 172 -2.05 19.17 46.64
C ILE A 172 -1.22 18.08 45.95
N PRO A 173 -1.53 16.78 46.16
CA PRO A 173 -0.84 15.69 45.49
C PRO A 173 -0.98 15.79 43.97
N ALA A 174 0.13 15.53 43.28
CA ALA A 174 0.19 15.49 41.82
C ALA A 174 0.92 14.21 41.40
N GLN A 175 0.16 13.20 40.99
CA GLN A 175 0.74 11.92 40.57
C GLN A 175 1.30 12.04 39.16
N SER A 176 2.58 11.69 38.99
CA SER A 176 3.22 11.67 37.68
C SER A 176 2.85 10.42 36.88
N ALA A 177 2.54 10.59 35.60
CA ALA A 177 2.34 9.52 34.63
C ALA A 177 3.04 9.84 33.32
N GLU A 178 3.53 8.81 32.63
CA GLU A 178 4.00 8.92 31.24
C GLU A 178 2.80 8.98 30.31
N VAL A 179 2.83 9.90 29.34
CA VAL A 179 1.75 10.06 28.37
C VAL A 179 2.11 9.30 27.11
N HIS A 180 1.23 8.38 26.73
CA HIS A 180 1.34 7.63 25.49
C HIS A 180 0.16 7.99 24.58
N TYR A 181 0.44 8.33 23.33
CA TYR A 181 -0.60 8.46 22.31
C TYR A 181 -1.11 7.09 21.89
N GLU A 182 -2.39 7.05 21.51
CA GLU A 182 -2.89 5.90 20.78
C GLU A 182 -2.23 5.82 19.41
N PHE A 183 -2.11 4.60 18.89
CA PHE A 183 -1.48 4.38 17.60
C PHE A 183 -2.44 4.82 16.48
N ASP A 184 -2.34 6.08 16.07
CA ASP A 184 -3.09 6.67 14.97
C ASP A 184 -2.28 6.68 13.66
N ARG A 185 -2.92 7.13 12.57
CA ARG A 185 -2.28 7.17 11.25
C ARG A 185 -1.07 8.10 11.20
N LEU A 186 -1.11 9.21 11.93
CA LEU A 186 0.00 10.15 11.98
C LEU A 186 1.22 9.51 12.63
N LEU A 187 1.03 8.87 13.78
CA LEU A 187 2.10 8.17 14.49
C LEU A 187 2.62 6.99 13.67
N ALA A 188 1.75 6.22 13.02
CA ALA A 188 2.14 5.13 12.12
C ALA A 188 3.03 5.64 10.98
N THR A 189 2.63 6.74 10.33
CA THR A 189 3.39 7.39 9.24
C THR A 189 4.78 7.82 9.71
N GLN A 190 4.87 8.47 10.88
CA GLN A 190 6.13 8.94 11.46
C GLN A 190 7.06 7.79 11.84
N LEU A 191 6.54 6.74 12.48
CA LEU A 191 7.31 5.57 12.89
C LEU A 191 7.77 4.73 11.69
N SER A 192 7.09 4.85 10.55
CA SER A 192 7.53 4.33 9.25
C SER A 192 8.47 5.25 8.49
N SER A 193 9.04 6.27 9.15
CA SER A 193 10.01 7.21 8.57
C SER A 193 9.46 8.03 7.40
N ARG A 194 8.18 8.39 7.44
CA ARG A 194 7.53 9.27 6.46
C ARG A 194 7.02 10.54 7.13
N ASP A 195 7.02 11.64 6.38
CA ASP A 195 6.58 12.95 6.90
C ASP A 195 5.11 13.25 6.56
N ASN A 196 4.56 12.64 5.52
CA ASN A 196 3.23 12.93 5.00
C ASN A 196 2.31 11.73 5.13
N VAL A 197 1.13 11.98 5.68
CA VAL A 197 0.05 11.00 5.75
C VAL A 197 -0.40 10.64 4.34
N ASP A 198 -0.49 9.34 4.07
CA ASP A 198 -0.89 8.80 2.77
C ASP A 198 -2.27 8.16 2.91
N ALA A 199 -3.31 8.91 2.56
CA ALA A 199 -4.72 8.50 2.74
C ALA A 199 -5.40 8.05 1.44
N ARG A 200 -4.63 7.81 0.37
CA ARG A 200 -5.16 7.45 -0.96
C ARG A 200 -6.17 6.31 -0.89
N GLU A 201 -7.24 6.41 -1.66
CA GLU A 201 -8.24 5.33 -1.73
C GLU A 201 -7.70 4.15 -2.55
N VAL A 202 -7.55 2.99 -1.90
CA VAL A 202 -6.95 1.80 -2.50
C VAL A 202 -7.94 0.64 -2.47
N VAL A 203 -8.17 0.02 -3.63
CA VAL A 203 -8.91 -1.24 -3.72
C VAL A 203 -7.93 -2.39 -3.85
N MET A 204 -7.95 -3.33 -2.92
CA MET A 204 -7.22 -4.59 -3.03
C MET A 204 -8.19 -5.70 -3.44
N VAL A 205 -7.92 -6.35 -4.57
CA VAL A 205 -8.70 -7.49 -5.06
C VAL A 205 -7.90 -8.76 -4.81
N GLY A 206 -8.43 -9.64 -3.97
CA GLY A 206 -7.76 -10.83 -3.48
C GLY A 206 -7.18 -10.63 -2.08
N ALA A 207 -7.82 -11.24 -1.09
CA ALA A 207 -7.41 -11.30 0.31
C ALA A 207 -6.80 -12.67 0.64
N GLY A 208 -6.01 -13.21 -0.30
CA GLY A 208 -5.26 -14.46 -0.12
C GLY A 208 -4.01 -14.27 0.74
N ALA A 209 -3.06 -15.20 0.62
CA ALA A 209 -1.83 -15.20 1.42
C ALA A 209 -1.02 -13.89 1.27
N ILE A 210 -0.74 -13.46 0.04
CA ILE A 210 0.02 -12.22 -0.20
C ILE A 210 -0.82 -10.98 0.12
N GLY A 211 -2.08 -10.95 -0.30
CA GLY A 211 -2.97 -9.81 -0.11
C GLY A 211 -3.19 -9.46 1.37
N SER A 212 -3.49 -10.46 2.21
CA SER A 212 -3.69 -10.25 3.65
C SER A 212 -2.44 -9.67 4.33
N HIS A 213 -1.26 -10.18 3.98
CA HIS A 213 0.01 -9.71 4.54
C HIS A 213 0.40 -8.32 4.06
N VAL A 214 0.24 -8.03 2.77
CA VAL A 214 0.56 -6.71 2.20
C VAL A 214 -0.37 -5.64 2.76
N ALA A 215 -1.68 -5.92 2.85
CA ALA A 215 -2.65 -4.99 3.42
C ALA A 215 -2.35 -4.67 4.89
N GLU A 216 -2.06 -5.68 5.73
CA GLU A 216 -1.70 -5.43 7.13
C GLU A 216 -0.36 -4.72 7.28
N CYS A 217 0.65 -5.05 6.47
CA CYS A 217 1.96 -4.40 6.52
C CYS A 217 1.83 -2.91 6.19
N LEU A 218 1.19 -2.58 5.06
CA LEU A 218 1.00 -1.19 4.65
C LEU A 218 0.02 -0.43 5.55
N GLY A 219 -0.98 -1.12 6.11
CA GLY A 219 -1.84 -0.58 7.15
C GLY A 219 -1.06 -0.19 8.41
N ARG A 220 -0.12 -1.02 8.88
CA ARG A 220 0.81 -0.70 9.99
C ARG A 220 1.72 0.47 9.69
N GLU A 221 2.02 0.71 8.43
CA GLU A 221 2.78 1.87 7.97
C GLU A 221 1.95 3.15 7.80
N GLY A 222 0.66 3.11 8.19
CA GLY A 222 -0.25 4.25 8.08
C GLY A 222 -0.69 4.55 6.64
N ARG A 223 -0.45 3.64 5.70
CA ARG A 223 -0.78 3.85 4.28
C ARG A 223 -2.22 3.47 3.97
N PHE A 224 -2.82 4.33 3.16
CA PHE A 224 -4.02 4.16 2.36
C PHE A 224 -5.33 4.04 3.15
N SER A 225 -6.41 4.25 2.43
CA SER A 225 -7.77 3.96 2.85
C SER A 225 -8.26 2.79 2.01
N TRP A 226 -8.56 1.67 2.65
CA TRP A 226 -8.67 0.38 1.99
C TRP A 226 -10.11 -0.01 1.67
N THR A 227 -10.32 -0.55 0.49
CA THR A 227 -11.46 -1.41 0.17
C THR A 227 -10.92 -2.79 -0.17
N ILE A 228 -11.14 -3.76 0.70
CA ILE A 228 -10.69 -5.15 0.49
C ILE A 228 -11.81 -5.93 -0.19
N MET A 229 -11.52 -6.53 -1.35
CA MET A 229 -12.48 -7.27 -2.16
C MET A 229 -12.02 -8.73 -2.34
N ASP A 230 -12.89 -9.67 -1.95
CA ASP A 230 -12.67 -11.12 -2.07
C ASP A 230 -14.01 -11.83 -1.87
N ASP A 231 -14.31 -12.84 -2.69
CA ASP A 231 -15.55 -13.63 -2.63
C ASP A 231 -15.41 -14.91 -1.78
N ASP A 232 -14.20 -15.25 -1.37
CA ASP A 232 -13.87 -16.52 -0.73
C ASP A 232 -13.90 -16.43 0.80
N ARG A 233 -14.01 -17.61 1.42
CA ARG A 233 -14.00 -17.77 2.88
C ARG A 233 -12.67 -18.34 3.34
N LEU A 234 -12.28 -18.01 4.56
CA LEU A 234 -11.10 -18.60 5.19
C LEU A 234 -11.35 -20.08 5.49
N LEU A 235 -10.59 -20.97 4.85
CA LEU A 235 -10.63 -22.41 5.10
C LEU A 235 -9.44 -22.84 5.98
N PRO A 236 -9.52 -23.98 6.70
CA PRO A 236 -8.48 -24.38 7.65
C PRO A 236 -7.07 -24.45 7.06
N HIS A 237 -6.92 -24.89 5.81
CA HIS A 237 -5.64 -24.97 5.15
C HIS A 237 -5.03 -23.59 4.82
N ASN A 238 -5.84 -22.52 4.78
CA ASN A 238 -5.34 -21.17 4.55
C ASN A 238 -4.62 -20.61 5.77
N ILE A 239 -4.96 -21.03 6.99
CA ILE A 239 -4.33 -20.57 8.24
C ILE A 239 -2.81 -20.74 8.21
N ALA A 240 -2.32 -21.73 7.47
CA ALA A 240 -0.88 -21.96 7.33
C ALA A 240 -0.12 -20.81 6.66
N ARG A 241 -0.81 -19.85 6.00
CA ARG A 241 -0.18 -18.75 5.25
C ARG A 241 -1.02 -17.47 5.10
N HIS A 242 -2.12 -17.37 5.83
CA HIS A 242 -3.02 -16.23 5.82
C HIS A 242 -3.03 -15.65 7.24
N THR A 243 -3.16 -14.34 7.37
CA THR A 243 -2.97 -13.67 8.67
C THR A 243 -4.07 -13.97 9.70
N GLY A 244 -5.26 -14.34 9.22
CA GLY A 244 -6.38 -14.87 10.00
C GLY A 244 -6.02 -16.08 10.90
N ARG A 245 -6.81 -16.27 11.96
CA ARG A 245 -6.57 -17.30 12.99
C ARG A 245 -7.59 -18.43 12.91
N ASP A 246 -7.40 -19.45 13.75
CA ASP A 246 -8.33 -20.59 13.87
C ASP A 246 -9.76 -20.15 14.21
N ALA A 247 -9.90 -19.12 15.06
CA ALA A 247 -11.20 -18.54 15.40
C ALA A 247 -11.91 -17.88 14.20
N ASP A 248 -11.20 -17.57 13.13
CA ASP A 248 -11.71 -16.88 11.94
C ASP A 248 -12.12 -17.84 10.82
N VAL A 249 -11.94 -19.15 11.01
CA VAL A 249 -12.32 -20.15 10.00
C VAL A 249 -13.80 -19.98 9.64
N THR A 250 -14.09 -20.10 8.35
CA THR A 250 -15.37 -19.83 7.67
C THR A 250 -15.74 -18.36 7.50
N ARG A 251 -15.05 -17.39 8.12
CA ARG A 251 -15.33 -15.97 7.86
C ARG A 251 -14.97 -15.58 6.41
N GLY A 252 -15.66 -14.58 5.87
CA GLY A 252 -15.29 -14.02 4.56
C GLY A 252 -13.91 -13.36 4.64
N LYS A 253 -13.03 -13.62 3.68
CA LYS A 253 -11.65 -13.11 3.71
C LYS A 253 -11.62 -11.58 3.63
N ALA A 254 -12.45 -10.99 2.79
CA ALA A 254 -12.56 -9.54 2.66
C ALA A 254 -12.93 -8.86 3.99
N ASP A 255 -13.96 -9.38 4.67
CA ASP A 255 -14.41 -8.85 5.97
C ASP A 255 -13.32 -8.99 7.03
N LEU A 256 -12.68 -10.15 7.08
CA LEU A 256 -11.61 -10.45 8.05
C LEU A 256 -10.42 -9.52 7.87
N VAL A 257 -9.89 -9.38 6.65
CA VAL A 257 -8.72 -8.54 6.40
C VAL A 257 -9.04 -7.05 6.62
N ALA A 258 -10.24 -6.59 6.23
CA ALA A 258 -10.65 -5.20 6.50
C ALA A 258 -10.76 -4.91 8.00
N GLU A 259 -11.26 -5.85 8.80
CA GLU A 259 -11.28 -5.75 10.26
C GLU A 259 -9.84 -5.71 10.81
N LEU A 260 -8.99 -6.68 10.44
CA LEU A 260 -7.61 -6.76 10.93
C LEU A 260 -6.81 -5.49 10.62
N VAL A 261 -6.94 -4.94 9.41
CA VAL A 261 -6.28 -3.67 9.03
C VAL A 261 -6.83 -2.50 9.84
N SER A 262 -8.14 -2.43 10.06
CA SER A 262 -8.77 -1.38 10.86
C SER A 262 -8.41 -1.45 12.34
N GLU A 263 -8.15 -2.65 12.87
CA GLU A 263 -7.73 -2.84 14.26
C GLU A 263 -6.27 -2.45 14.52
N VAL A 264 -5.47 -2.25 13.46
CA VAL A 264 -4.08 -1.78 13.60
C VAL A 264 -4.02 -0.36 14.12
N ILE A 265 -4.86 0.54 13.57
CA ILE A 265 -4.78 1.98 13.80
C ILE A 265 -6.07 2.48 14.47
N HIS A 266 -5.93 3.27 15.53
CA HIS A 266 -7.06 3.93 16.18
C HIS A 266 -7.50 5.17 15.39
N GLU A 267 -8.35 4.96 14.39
CA GLU A 267 -8.92 6.02 13.55
C GLU A 267 -10.44 5.86 13.40
N SER A 268 -11.16 6.98 13.32
CA SER A 268 -12.60 7.02 13.08
C SER A 268 -12.91 8.03 11.98
N PRO A 269 -13.54 7.63 10.87
CA PRO A 269 -14.01 6.27 10.55
C PRO A 269 -12.86 5.26 10.33
N PRO A 270 -13.14 3.94 10.36
CA PRO A 270 -12.14 2.90 10.12
C PRO A 270 -11.43 3.08 8.77
N ILE A 271 -10.14 2.74 8.74
CA ILE A 271 -9.31 2.91 7.55
C ILE A 271 -9.57 1.88 6.46
N ALA A 272 -10.28 0.80 6.76
CA ALA A 272 -10.58 -0.26 5.81
C ALA A 272 -12.07 -0.65 5.85
N ARG A 273 -12.60 -0.97 4.67
CA ARG A 273 -13.92 -1.57 4.47
C ARG A 273 -13.81 -2.81 3.59
N SER A 274 -14.78 -3.70 3.71
CA SER A 274 -14.86 -4.91 2.88
C SER A 274 -15.90 -4.79 1.78
N LEU A 275 -15.67 -5.54 0.71
CA LEU A 275 -16.63 -5.81 -0.36
C LEU A 275 -16.55 -7.30 -0.73
N ALA A 276 -17.42 -8.10 -0.12
CA ALA A 276 -17.48 -9.54 -0.37
C ALA A 276 -18.13 -9.85 -1.74
N ALA A 277 -17.34 -9.75 -2.81
CA ALA A 277 -17.80 -9.94 -4.19
C ALA A 277 -16.66 -10.44 -5.08
N ASN A 278 -16.99 -11.16 -6.16
CA ASN A 278 -16.01 -11.46 -7.20
C ASN A 278 -15.94 -10.26 -8.13
N VAL A 279 -14.73 -9.78 -8.42
CA VAL A 279 -14.54 -8.57 -9.23
C VAL A 279 -15.16 -8.68 -10.65
N MET A 280 -15.34 -9.91 -11.13
CA MET A 280 -15.91 -10.21 -12.45
C MET A 280 -17.41 -10.48 -12.41
N ASP A 281 -18.06 -10.42 -11.23
CA ASP A 281 -19.50 -10.63 -11.12
C ASP A 281 -20.27 -9.58 -11.92
N CYS A 282 -21.34 -10.06 -12.55
CA CYS A 282 -22.27 -9.26 -13.36
C CYS A 282 -23.67 -9.20 -12.71
N ASP A 283 -23.72 -9.35 -11.39
CA ASP A 283 -24.95 -9.43 -10.61
C ASP A 283 -25.32 -8.08 -9.95
N ASP A 284 -26.19 -8.11 -8.94
CA ASP A 284 -26.61 -6.92 -8.18
C ASP A 284 -25.43 -6.20 -7.46
N SER A 285 -24.27 -6.86 -7.32
CA SER A 285 -23.06 -6.28 -6.73
C SER A 285 -22.26 -5.44 -7.72
N ARG A 286 -22.56 -5.53 -9.02
CA ARG A 286 -21.83 -4.85 -10.11
C ARG A 286 -21.66 -3.36 -9.87
N ASP A 287 -22.75 -2.65 -9.59
CA ASP A 287 -22.73 -1.21 -9.36
C ASP A 287 -21.82 -0.82 -8.18
N LYS A 288 -21.72 -1.67 -7.16
CA LYS A 288 -20.86 -1.43 -5.99
C LYS A 288 -19.39 -1.68 -6.31
N ILE A 289 -19.10 -2.72 -7.10
CA ILE A 289 -17.75 -3.03 -7.60
C ILE A 289 -17.26 -1.85 -8.43
N ASP A 290 -18.05 -1.40 -9.40
CA ASP A 290 -17.68 -0.29 -10.28
C ASP A 290 -17.46 1.00 -9.50
N GLN A 291 -18.36 1.35 -8.59
CA GLN A 291 -18.18 2.52 -7.72
C GLN A 291 -16.92 2.43 -6.85
N ALA A 292 -16.55 1.24 -6.37
CA ALA A 292 -15.33 1.07 -5.59
C ALA A 292 -14.08 1.25 -6.47
N LEU A 293 -14.05 0.65 -7.66
CA LEU A 293 -12.94 0.73 -8.60
C LEU A 293 -12.79 2.13 -9.21
N GLU A 294 -13.89 2.84 -9.46
CA GLU A 294 -13.88 4.21 -10.02
C GLU A 294 -13.42 5.27 -9.00
N ARG A 295 -13.71 5.07 -7.71
CA ARG A 295 -13.25 5.96 -6.63
C ARG A 295 -11.78 5.74 -6.27
N ALA A 296 -11.26 4.55 -6.56
CA ALA A 296 -9.89 4.20 -6.23
C ALA A 296 -8.89 5.13 -6.94
N GLU A 297 -7.81 5.46 -6.24
CA GLU A 297 -6.62 6.06 -6.82
C GLU A 297 -5.60 4.97 -7.23
N LEU A 298 -5.64 3.83 -6.54
CA LEU A 298 -4.84 2.64 -6.83
C LEU A 298 -5.67 1.37 -6.69
N ILE A 299 -5.54 0.47 -7.66
CA ILE A 299 -6.09 -0.89 -7.61
C ILE A 299 -4.93 -1.88 -7.51
N ILE A 300 -4.96 -2.75 -6.50
CA ILE A 300 -3.98 -3.80 -6.29
C ILE A 300 -4.63 -5.15 -6.59
N ASP A 301 -4.15 -5.82 -7.63
CA ASP A 301 -4.45 -7.22 -7.92
C ASP A 301 -3.55 -8.13 -7.08
N ALA A 302 -4.15 -8.89 -6.17
CA ALA A 302 -3.52 -9.94 -5.38
C ALA A 302 -4.26 -11.27 -5.53
N THR A 303 -4.98 -11.46 -6.65
CA THR A 303 -5.85 -12.62 -6.90
C THR A 303 -5.08 -13.87 -7.33
N ALA A 304 -3.88 -13.70 -7.88
CA ALA A 304 -3.13 -14.73 -8.62
C ALA A 304 -3.95 -15.37 -9.78
N SER A 305 -4.93 -14.66 -10.33
CA SER A 305 -5.79 -15.12 -11.41
C SER A 305 -5.54 -14.32 -12.69
N VAL A 306 -5.10 -14.99 -13.75
CA VAL A 306 -4.87 -14.37 -15.07
C VAL A 306 -6.14 -13.67 -15.57
N VAL A 307 -7.31 -14.29 -15.40
CA VAL A 307 -8.59 -13.73 -15.87
C VAL A 307 -8.95 -12.45 -15.08
N ALA A 308 -8.73 -12.44 -13.77
CA ALA A 308 -8.98 -11.25 -12.96
C ALA A 308 -7.98 -10.13 -13.29
N ALA A 309 -6.70 -10.46 -13.50
CA ALA A 309 -5.68 -9.51 -13.93
C ALA A 309 -6.04 -8.86 -15.27
N ARG A 310 -6.54 -9.63 -16.25
CA ARG A 310 -7.05 -9.10 -17.53
C ARG A 310 -8.22 -8.17 -17.34
N TYR A 311 -9.22 -8.63 -16.62
CA TYR A 311 -10.41 -7.85 -16.32
C TYR A 311 -10.04 -6.51 -15.65
N LEU A 312 -9.15 -6.53 -14.67
CA LEU A 312 -8.70 -5.32 -13.95
C LEU A 312 -7.92 -4.39 -14.88
N SER A 313 -6.98 -4.91 -15.68
CA SER A 313 -6.22 -4.13 -16.64
C SER A 313 -7.13 -3.38 -17.64
N ASP A 314 -8.18 -4.05 -18.12
CA ASP A 314 -9.09 -3.53 -19.14
C ASP A 314 -10.23 -2.68 -18.58
N HIS A 315 -10.39 -2.64 -17.25
CA HIS A 315 -11.44 -1.86 -16.61
C HIS A 315 -11.35 -0.37 -16.98
N SER A 316 -12.49 0.31 -17.09
CA SER A 316 -12.56 1.73 -17.50
C SER A 316 -12.02 2.72 -16.46
N SER A 317 -11.85 2.30 -15.20
CA SER A 317 -11.34 3.14 -14.12
C SER A 317 -9.98 3.75 -14.47
N THR A 318 -9.79 5.02 -14.10
CA THR A 318 -8.53 5.76 -14.28
C THR A 318 -7.48 5.44 -13.21
N ALA A 319 -7.84 4.70 -12.15
CA ALA A 319 -6.95 4.36 -11.04
C ALA A 319 -5.67 3.67 -11.52
N ARG A 320 -4.51 4.03 -10.97
CA ARG A 320 -3.27 3.29 -11.25
C ARG A 320 -3.43 1.83 -10.82
N ARG A 321 -2.82 0.88 -11.52
CA ARG A 321 -2.88 -0.55 -11.11
C ARG A 321 -1.52 -1.13 -10.75
N ALA A 322 -1.53 -2.08 -9.84
CA ALA A 322 -0.41 -2.95 -9.54
C ALA A 322 -0.90 -4.40 -9.38
N SER A 323 -0.08 -5.38 -9.73
CA SER A 323 -0.31 -6.80 -9.48
C SER A 323 0.83 -7.37 -8.65
N VAL A 324 0.47 -8.15 -7.64
CA VAL A 324 1.40 -8.81 -6.72
C VAL A 324 1.05 -10.28 -6.59
N PHE A 325 2.05 -11.15 -6.77
CA PHE A 325 1.83 -12.59 -6.70
C PHE A 325 3.11 -13.34 -6.33
N PHE A 326 2.94 -14.57 -5.82
CA PHE A 326 4.04 -15.52 -5.70
C PHE A 326 4.21 -16.27 -7.02
N ASN A 327 5.45 -16.66 -7.33
CA ASN A 327 5.68 -17.63 -8.38
C ASN A 327 5.10 -19.02 -7.99
N PRO A 328 4.94 -19.96 -8.92
CA PRO A 328 4.33 -21.26 -8.64
C PRO A 328 5.02 -22.06 -7.52
N SER A 329 6.35 -22.03 -7.47
CA SER A 329 7.12 -22.71 -6.40
C SER A 329 7.04 -22.00 -5.04
N GLY A 330 6.55 -20.76 -4.99
CA GLY A 330 6.44 -19.94 -3.79
C GLY A 330 7.78 -19.51 -3.21
N GLU A 331 8.86 -19.58 -4.00
CA GLU A 331 10.20 -19.12 -3.60
C GLU A 331 10.48 -17.67 -3.99
N ALA A 332 9.66 -17.10 -4.87
CA ALA A 332 9.77 -15.73 -5.32
C ALA A 332 8.44 -14.99 -5.24
N ALA A 333 8.51 -13.67 -5.09
CA ALA A 333 7.38 -12.77 -5.22
C ALA A 333 7.65 -11.74 -6.30
N VAL A 334 6.59 -11.38 -7.02
CA VAL A 334 6.61 -10.48 -8.17
C VAL A 334 5.74 -9.28 -7.85
N LEU A 335 6.25 -8.09 -8.16
CA LEU A 335 5.51 -6.84 -8.21
C LEU A 335 5.59 -6.30 -9.64
N ILE A 336 4.42 -6.04 -10.21
CA ILE A 336 4.27 -5.31 -11.46
C ILE A 336 3.37 -4.11 -11.19
N ALA A 337 3.84 -2.89 -11.43
CA ALA A 337 3.02 -1.69 -11.24
C ALA A 337 3.07 -0.78 -12.46
N GLU A 338 1.89 -0.34 -12.90
CA GLU A 338 1.71 0.63 -14.00
C GLU A 338 2.45 1.93 -13.71
N SER A 339 2.73 2.72 -14.74
CA SER A 339 3.08 4.13 -14.57
C SER A 339 1.87 4.91 -14.02
N ALA A 340 2.11 6.06 -13.37
CA ALA A 340 1.03 6.87 -12.80
C ALA A 340 0.03 7.38 -13.86
N ASP A 341 0.50 7.63 -15.08
CA ASP A 341 -0.32 8.02 -16.23
C ASP A 341 -0.99 6.84 -16.94
N ARG A 342 -0.69 5.60 -16.52
CA ARG A 342 -1.15 4.34 -17.13
C ARG A 342 -0.84 4.19 -18.62
N SER A 343 0.16 4.92 -19.14
CA SER A 343 0.65 4.73 -20.51
C SER A 343 1.13 3.29 -20.76
N LEU A 344 1.64 2.64 -19.70
CA LEU A 344 1.93 1.23 -19.63
C LEU A 344 0.90 0.51 -18.75
N THR A 345 0.10 -0.35 -19.36
CA THR A 345 -0.96 -1.10 -18.68
C THR A 345 -0.41 -2.38 -18.05
N LEU A 346 -1.15 -3.00 -17.12
CA LEU A 346 -0.76 -4.31 -16.57
C LEU A 346 -0.55 -5.39 -17.65
N ARG A 347 -1.32 -5.36 -18.75
CA ARG A 347 -1.08 -6.26 -19.91
C ARG A 347 0.30 -6.06 -20.52
N ASP A 348 0.69 -4.79 -20.73
CA ASP A 348 1.97 -4.44 -21.32
C ASP A 348 3.12 -4.87 -20.40
N LEU A 349 2.98 -4.62 -19.10
CA LEU A 349 4.00 -4.98 -18.13
C LEU A 349 4.11 -6.49 -17.90
N GLU A 350 3.00 -7.23 -17.94
CA GLU A 350 3.05 -8.69 -17.83
C GLU A 350 3.72 -9.34 -19.05
N ALA A 351 3.47 -8.83 -20.27
CA ALA A 351 4.17 -9.27 -21.46
C ALA A 351 5.69 -9.00 -21.35
N GLN A 352 6.07 -7.83 -20.86
CA GLN A 352 7.48 -7.50 -20.60
C GLN A 352 8.08 -8.36 -19.48
N TYR A 353 7.31 -8.70 -18.44
CA TYR A 353 7.72 -9.64 -17.40
C TYR A 353 8.04 -11.02 -17.97
N PHE A 354 7.18 -11.57 -18.86
CA PHE A 354 7.49 -12.84 -19.53
C PHE A 354 8.72 -12.73 -20.44
N GLY A 355 8.89 -11.61 -21.13
CA GLY A 355 10.11 -11.33 -21.91
C GLY A 355 11.35 -11.28 -21.04
N PHE A 356 11.24 -10.73 -19.83
CA PHE A 356 12.33 -10.71 -18.86
C PHE A 356 12.65 -12.12 -18.35
N VAL A 357 11.65 -12.91 -17.95
CA VAL A 357 11.80 -14.32 -17.53
C VAL A 357 12.41 -15.19 -18.64
N ALA A 358 12.04 -14.97 -19.90
CA ALA A 358 12.53 -15.76 -21.03
C ALA A 358 13.99 -15.43 -21.44
N ARG A 359 14.52 -14.28 -21.01
CA ARG A 359 15.84 -13.76 -21.43
C ARG A 359 16.88 -13.71 -20.33
N GLU A 360 16.45 -13.55 -19.08
CA GLU A 360 17.36 -13.44 -17.94
C GLU A 360 17.72 -14.83 -17.39
N ASP A 361 19.00 -15.21 -17.50
CA ASP A 361 19.49 -16.51 -17.04
C ASP A 361 19.28 -16.71 -15.53
N ARG A 362 19.31 -15.63 -14.72
CA ARG A 362 19.02 -15.68 -13.28
C ARG A 362 17.57 -16.06 -12.97
N LEU A 363 16.66 -15.91 -13.92
CA LEU A 363 15.24 -16.29 -13.81
C LEU A 363 14.95 -17.65 -14.45
N ALA A 364 15.98 -18.41 -14.84
CA ALA A 364 15.80 -19.77 -15.33
C ALA A 364 15.05 -20.63 -14.29
N GLY A 365 13.92 -21.19 -14.70
CA GLY A 365 13.06 -21.99 -13.83
C GLY A 365 12.20 -21.18 -12.85
N HIS A 366 12.14 -19.85 -12.97
CA HIS A 366 11.33 -19.00 -12.10
C HIS A 366 9.84 -19.39 -12.06
N LEU A 367 9.28 -19.89 -13.17
CA LEU A 367 7.89 -20.32 -13.27
C LEU A 367 7.71 -21.85 -13.20
N SER A 368 8.73 -22.58 -12.75
CA SER A 368 8.65 -24.04 -12.58
C SER A 368 7.67 -24.41 -11.47
N ASP A 369 7.08 -25.60 -11.58
CA ASP A 369 6.33 -26.19 -10.47
C ASP A 369 7.24 -26.38 -9.23
N GLY A 370 6.69 -26.10 -8.05
CA GLY A 370 7.38 -26.33 -6.78
C GLY A 370 7.44 -27.81 -6.36
N GLU A 371 7.98 -28.07 -5.17
CA GLU A 371 8.13 -29.42 -4.59
C GLU A 371 6.82 -30.19 -4.35
N GLY A 372 5.66 -29.56 -4.61
CA GLY A 372 4.38 -30.24 -4.71
C GLY A 372 3.18 -29.36 -4.36
N THR A 373 2.00 -29.84 -4.76
CA THR A 373 0.71 -29.28 -4.33
C THR A 373 0.05 -30.23 -3.33
N TYR A 374 -0.56 -29.71 -2.27
CA TYR A 374 -1.35 -30.50 -1.33
C TYR A 374 -2.85 -30.35 -1.64
N ALA A 375 -3.51 -31.45 -2.03
CA ALA A 375 -4.95 -31.47 -2.24
C ALA A 375 -5.68 -31.69 -0.90
N TYR A 376 -6.11 -30.61 -0.26
CA TYR A 376 -6.86 -30.65 1.00
C TYR A 376 -8.24 -31.30 0.82
N THR A 377 -8.86 -31.17 -0.36
CA THR A 377 -10.06 -31.89 -0.79
C THR A 377 -10.01 -32.17 -2.30
N GLY A 378 -10.97 -32.93 -2.84
CA GLY A 378 -11.09 -33.18 -4.28
C GLY A 378 -11.55 -32.00 -5.14
N ALA A 379 -11.79 -30.82 -4.56
CA ALA A 379 -12.13 -29.61 -5.30
C ALA A 379 -10.86 -28.83 -5.71
N CYS A 380 -10.81 -28.27 -6.92
CA CYS A 380 -9.67 -27.51 -7.44
C CYS A 380 -9.23 -26.34 -6.52
N ARG A 381 -10.17 -25.71 -5.81
CA ARG A 381 -9.90 -24.64 -4.82
C ARG A 381 -9.20 -25.12 -3.55
N ALA A 382 -9.01 -26.42 -3.37
CA ALA A 382 -8.35 -27.02 -2.21
C ALA A 382 -6.95 -27.54 -2.53
N ILE A 383 -6.45 -27.29 -3.74
CA ILE A 383 -5.05 -27.55 -4.11
C ILE A 383 -4.23 -26.36 -3.64
N THR A 384 -3.36 -26.59 -2.66
CA THR A 384 -2.52 -25.55 -2.08
C THR A 384 -1.06 -25.76 -2.41
N ASN A 385 -0.39 -24.71 -2.86
CA ASN A 385 1.06 -24.70 -2.91
C ASN A 385 1.62 -24.81 -1.48
N LEU A 386 2.71 -25.55 -1.35
CA LEU A 386 3.40 -25.76 -0.08
C LEU A 386 4.44 -24.66 0.12
N ILE A 387 4.01 -23.55 0.72
CA ILE A 387 4.88 -22.40 1.00
C ILE A 387 4.95 -22.20 2.51
N PRO A 388 6.15 -22.23 3.12
CA PRO A 388 6.31 -21.93 4.55
C PRO A 388 5.91 -20.50 4.88
N GLU A 389 5.22 -20.30 6.01
CA GLU A 389 4.75 -18.98 6.43
C GLU A 389 5.88 -17.96 6.59
N SER A 390 7.04 -18.37 7.11
CA SER A 390 8.19 -17.48 7.24
C SER A 390 8.63 -16.87 5.92
N ARG A 391 8.48 -17.62 4.82
CA ARG A 391 8.78 -17.16 3.47
C ARG A 391 7.68 -16.24 2.95
N VAL A 392 6.41 -16.60 3.16
CA VAL A 392 5.26 -15.75 2.80
C VAL A 392 5.38 -14.39 3.46
N MET A 393 5.67 -14.34 4.76
CA MET A 393 5.89 -13.09 5.50
C MET A 393 7.06 -12.28 4.93
N ALA A 394 8.23 -12.90 4.74
CA ALA A 394 9.42 -12.19 4.26
C ALA A 394 9.23 -11.59 2.87
N LEU A 395 8.72 -12.40 1.94
CA LEU A 395 8.44 -11.95 0.56
C LEU A 395 7.30 -10.92 0.51
N SER A 396 6.23 -11.10 1.29
CA SER A 396 5.14 -10.11 1.34
C SER A 396 5.59 -8.77 1.93
N GLY A 397 6.51 -8.78 2.90
CA GLY A 397 7.13 -7.55 3.43
C GLY A 397 7.98 -6.83 2.38
N LEU A 398 8.75 -7.58 1.57
CA LEU A 398 9.50 -7.02 0.44
C LEU A 398 8.57 -6.42 -0.62
N VAL A 399 7.47 -7.12 -0.92
CA VAL A 399 6.44 -6.63 -1.85
C VAL A 399 5.74 -5.39 -1.29
N ALA A 400 5.40 -5.34 0.00
CA ALA A 400 4.80 -4.18 0.63
C ALA A 400 5.70 -2.94 0.51
N GLY A 401 6.98 -3.05 0.90
CA GLY A 401 7.94 -1.96 0.74
C GLY A 401 8.17 -1.57 -0.73
N GLY A 402 8.24 -2.55 -1.63
CA GLY A 402 8.37 -2.32 -3.07
C GLY A 402 7.16 -1.62 -3.67
N LEU A 403 5.94 -2.01 -3.28
CA LEU A 403 4.69 -1.40 -3.71
C LEU A 403 4.57 0.03 -3.16
N GLY A 404 4.90 0.23 -1.87
CA GLY A 404 4.95 1.54 -1.26
C GLY A 404 5.87 2.50 -2.02
N THR A 405 7.06 2.02 -2.39
CA THR A 405 8.03 2.76 -3.21
C THR A 405 7.53 3.03 -4.62
N ALA A 406 6.96 2.02 -5.29
CA ALA A 406 6.43 2.15 -6.65
C ALA A 406 5.30 3.18 -6.71
N VAL A 407 4.45 3.21 -5.69
CA VAL A 407 3.32 4.12 -5.56
C VAL A 407 3.75 5.54 -5.20
N ASP A 408 4.96 5.74 -4.68
CA ASP A 408 5.54 7.06 -4.39
C ASP A 408 6.29 7.67 -5.61
N HIS A 409 6.43 6.92 -6.72
CA HIS A 409 7.06 7.37 -7.96
C HIS A 409 6.12 7.17 -9.17
N ASP A 410 6.32 7.95 -10.23
CA ASP A 410 5.43 7.92 -11.39
C ASP A 410 5.75 6.80 -12.40
N GLU A 411 6.95 6.25 -12.33
CA GLU A 411 7.44 5.23 -13.28
C GLU A 411 6.78 3.87 -13.04
N GLY A 412 6.58 3.12 -14.12
CA GLY A 412 6.20 1.72 -14.04
C GLY A 412 7.37 0.85 -13.58
N ILE A 413 7.09 -0.31 -12.98
CA ILE A 413 8.13 -1.21 -12.49
C ILE A 413 7.76 -2.68 -12.64
N ILE A 414 8.77 -3.52 -12.94
CA ILE A 414 8.72 -4.97 -12.81
C ILE A 414 9.84 -5.37 -11.87
N ARG A 415 9.50 -5.95 -10.71
CA ARG A 415 10.46 -6.37 -9.70
C ARG A 415 10.15 -7.77 -9.19
N ILE A 416 11.19 -8.58 -9.08
CA ILE A 416 11.13 -9.98 -8.65
C ILE A 416 12.12 -10.15 -7.49
N TRP A 417 11.63 -10.64 -6.36
CA TRP A 417 12.46 -11.07 -5.24
C TRP A 417 12.45 -12.58 -5.16
N SER A 418 13.62 -13.21 -5.28
CA SER A 418 13.79 -14.67 -5.16
C SER A 418 14.51 -15.00 -3.87
N MET A 419 13.87 -15.75 -2.98
CA MET A 419 14.42 -16.10 -1.66
C MET A 419 14.97 -17.52 -1.67
N SER A 420 16.28 -17.65 -1.49
CA SER A 420 16.95 -18.94 -1.33
C SER A 420 16.50 -19.67 -0.07
N GLN A 421 16.78 -20.99 0.00
CA GLN A 421 16.52 -21.81 1.18
C GLN A 421 17.20 -21.33 2.47
N TYR A 422 18.27 -20.53 2.36
CA TYR A 422 19.00 -19.96 3.51
C TYR A 422 18.54 -18.54 3.87
N GLY A 423 17.55 -18.01 3.17
CA GLY A 423 16.99 -16.69 3.39
C GLY A 423 17.73 -15.53 2.72
N ALA A 424 18.77 -15.79 1.94
CA ALA A 424 19.33 -14.77 1.04
C ALA A 424 18.32 -14.45 -0.06
N VAL A 425 18.13 -13.16 -0.33
CA VAL A 425 17.18 -12.65 -1.32
C VAL A 425 17.95 -12.06 -2.49
N ASP A 426 17.66 -12.56 -3.68
CA ASP A 426 18.15 -12.02 -4.93
C ASP A 426 17.08 -11.13 -5.58
N ILE A 427 17.49 -10.02 -6.18
CA ILE A 427 16.57 -9.06 -6.80
C ILE A 427 16.86 -8.99 -8.29
N CYS A 428 15.82 -9.22 -9.09
CA CYS A 428 15.79 -8.96 -10.52
C CYS A 428 14.77 -7.85 -10.80
N GLU A 429 15.21 -6.80 -11.46
CA GLU A 429 14.38 -5.62 -11.77
C GLU A 429 14.56 -5.25 -13.23
N SER A 430 13.45 -4.89 -13.87
CA SER A 430 13.44 -4.34 -15.21
C SER A 430 12.67 -3.03 -15.20
N GLN A 431 13.26 -1.97 -15.75
CA GLN A 431 12.53 -0.76 -16.08
C GLN A 431 11.66 -1.06 -17.30
N PRO A 432 10.34 -0.86 -17.23
CA PRO A 432 9.46 -1.11 -18.35
C PRO A 432 9.75 -0.18 -19.53
N ALA A 433 9.85 -0.77 -20.72
CA ALA A 433 9.98 -0.04 -21.96
C ALA A 433 8.63 0.51 -22.43
N GLN A 434 8.67 1.63 -23.17
CA GLN A 434 7.49 2.17 -23.85
C GLN A 434 6.96 1.17 -24.89
N VAL A 435 5.64 1.16 -25.10
CA VAL A 435 4.97 0.20 -26.00
C VAL A 435 4.36 0.93 -27.19
N GLU A 436 4.73 0.48 -28.39
CA GLU A 436 4.08 0.88 -29.63
C GLU A 436 2.89 -0.05 -29.91
N ARG A 437 1.74 0.53 -30.27
CA ARG A 437 0.50 -0.19 -30.51
C ARG A 437 0.04 -0.05 -31.95
N PHE A 438 -0.29 -1.18 -32.56
CA PHE A 438 -0.72 -1.28 -33.94
C PHE A 438 -2.13 -1.86 -34.01
N ARG A 439 -3.02 -1.23 -34.76
CA ARG A 439 -4.34 -1.79 -35.09
C ARG A 439 -4.24 -2.61 -36.36
N ALA A 440 -4.65 -3.87 -36.28
CA ALA A 440 -4.70 -4.77 -37.42
C ALA A 440 -6.07 -5.46 -37.48
N GLY A 441 -6.98 -4.91 -38.29
CA GLY A 441 -8.40 -5.27 -38.23
C GLY A 441 -8.99 -4.96 -36.85
N ASP A 442 -9.58 -5.97 -36.19
CA ASP A 442 -10.10 -5.86 -34.82
C ASP A 442 -9.05 -6.15 -33.75
N TRP A 443 -7.81 -6.48 -34.14
CA TRP A 443 -6.75 -6.82 -33.20
C TRP A 443 -5.89 -5.61 -32.86
N THR A 444 -5.42 -5.58 -31.62
CA THR A 444 -4.37 -4.67 -31.17
C THR A 444 -3.09 -5.46 -30.94
N VAL A 445 -2.03 -5.09 -31.64
CA VAL A 445 -0.70 -5.68 -31.47
C VAL A 445 0.20 -4.68 -30.75
N SER A 446 0.78 -5.10 -29.63
CA SER A 446 1.70 -4.30 -28.82
C SER A 446 3.12 -4.82 -28.96
N VAL A 447 4.07 -3.91 -29.19
CA VAL A 447 5.51 -4.21 -29.26
C VAL A 447 6.25 -3.23 -28.36
N ASP A 448 7.04 -3.73 -27.40
CA ASP A 448 7.84 -2.86 -26.55
C ASP A 448 9.12 -2.37 -27.27
N GLN A 449 9.58 -1.18 -26.89
CA GLN A 449 10.75 -0.55 -27.49
C GLN A 449 12.03 -1.38 -27.30
N GLY A 450 12.16 -2.13 -26.20
CA GLY A 450 13.30 -3.01 -25.96
C GLY A 450 13.36 -4.16 -26.96
N LEU A 451 12.21 -4.71 -27.35
CA LEU A 451 12.13 -5.70 -28.42
C LEU A 451 12.46 -5.11 -29.80
N ILE A 452 12.01 -3.89 -30.10
CA ILE A 452 12.37 -3.18 -31.34
C ILE A 452 13.89 -3.00 -31.42
N GLU A 453 14.52 -2.52 -30.34
CA GLU A 453 15.97 -2.35 -30.26
C GLU A 453 16.74 -3.67 -30.45
N ARG A 454 16.23 -4.76 -29.87
CA ARG A 454 16.78 -6.10 -30.05
C ARG A 454 16.71 -6.56 -31.51
N ILE A 455 15.56 -6.39 -32.17
CA ILE A 455 15.40 -6.72 -33.59
C ILE A 455 16.35 -5.88 -34.45
N GLN A 456 16.51 -4.60 -34.13
CA GLN A 456 17.46 -3.72 -34.81
C GLN A 456 18.92 -4.14 -34.60
N ALA A 457 19.27 -4.61 -33.41
CA ALA A 457 20.60 -5.18 -33.14
C ALA A 457 20.85 -6.46 -33.97
N LEU A 458 19.85 -7.36 -34.04
CA LEU A 458 19.93 -8.57 -34.87
C LEU A 458 20.10 -8.21 -36.36
N ARG A 459 19.35 -7.21 -36.85
CA ARG A 459 19.51 -6.67 -38.20
C ARG A 459 20.94 -6.15 -38.42
N HIS A 460 21.43 -5.29 -37.54
CA HIS A 460 22.74 -4.65 -37.67
C HIS A 460 23.89 -5.67 -37.77
N HIS A 461 23.81 -6.78 -37.03
CA HIS A 461 24.79 -7.85 -37.08
C HIS A 461 24.89 -8.58 -38.43
N HIS A 462 23.87 -8.45 -39.29
CA HIS A 462 23.78 -9.20 -40.55
C HIS A 462 23.73 -8.31 -41.79
N LEU A 463 23.77 -6.99 -41.64
CA LEU A 463 23.88 -6.08 -42.77
C LEU A 463 25.13 -6.39 -43.63
N PRO A 464 25.03 -6.28 -44.97
CA PRO A 464 23.90 -5.74 -45.73
C PRO A 464 22.81 -6.77 -46.10
N GLU A 465 22.96 -8.04 -45.69
CA GLU A 465 22.01 -9.10 -46.03
C GLU A 465 20.75 -9.03 -45.15
N GLU A 466 19.64 -9.55 -45.68
CA GLU A 466 18.43 -9.75 -44.92
C GLU A 466 18.61 -10.89 -43.90
N THR A 467 18.02 -10.70 -42.72
CA THR A 467 17.93 -11.70 -41.65
C THR A 467 16.50 -11.73 -41.13
N GLY A 468 16.16 -12.71 -40.30
CA GLY A 468 14.85 -12.79 -39.69
C GLY A 468 14.75 -13.93 -38.69
N GLY A 469 13.55 -14.29 -38.28
CA GLY A 469 13.34 -15.36 -37.32
C GLY A 469 11.88 -15.49 -36.92
N VAL A 470 11.63 -16.33 -35.93
CA VAL A 470 10.29 -16.49 -35.36
C VAL A 470 10.02 -15.41 -34.30
N LEU A 471 8.75 -15.01 -34.19
CA LEU A 471 8.23 -14.16 -33.14
C LEU A 471 7.45 -15.00 -32.13
N THR A 472 7.60 -14.63 -30.87
CA THR A 472 6.84 -15.21 -29.77
C THR A 472 6.12 -14.13 -28.97
N GLY A 473 4.96 -14.46 -28.40
CA GLY A 473 4.15 -13.50 -27.68
C GLY A 473 3.02 -14.11 -26.86
N VAL A 474 2.35 -13.22 -26.12
CA VAL A 474 1.12 -13.52 -25.39
C VAL A 474 -0.07 -13.18 -26.28
N VAL A 475 -1.03 -14.09 -26.39
CA VAL A 475 -2.23 -13.89 -27.21
C VAL A 475 -3.47 -14.04 -26.35
N ASP A 476 -4.30 -13.00 -26.34
CA ASP A 476 -5.62 -12.96 -25.72
C ASP A 476 -6.68 -12.91 -26.83
N ILE A 477 -7.26 -14.07 -27.12
CA ILE A 477 -8.23 -14.23 -28.22
C ILE A 477 -9.54 -13.49 -27.92
N PRO A 478 -10.17 -13.63 -26.73
CA PRO A 478 -11.39 -12.88 -26.40
C PRO A 478 -11.23 -11.37 -26.49
N ALA A 479 -10.09 -10.83 -26.01
CA ALA A 479 -9.83 -9.40 -26.03
C ALA A 479 -9.30 -8.92 -27.39
N LYS A 480 -8.88 -9.83 -28.28
CA LYS A 480 -8.18 -9.53 -29.55
C LYS A 480 -6.90 -8.71 -29.34
N HIS A 481 -6.12 -9.07 -28.33
CA HIS A 481 -4.81 -8.47 -28.05
C HIS A 481 -3.68 -9.46 -28.29
N ILE A 482 -2.60 -9.00 -28.94
CA ILE A 482 -1.34 -9.73 -29.09
C ILE A 482 -0.23 -8.85 -28.54
N HIS A 483 0.54 -9.37 -27.59
CA HIS A 483 1.78 -8.73 -27.13
C HIS A 483 2.95 -9.52 -27.66
N VAL A 484 3.79 -8.89 -28.49
CA VAL A 484 5.02 -9.51 -28.99
C VAL A 484 6.07 -9.44 -27.87
N VAL A 485 6.60 -10.59 -27.46
CA VAL A 485 7.45 -10.74 -26.27
C VAL A 485 8.92 -10.92 -26.62
N ASP A 486 9.22 -11.75 -27.62
CA ASP A 486 10.60 -11.99 -28.03
C ASP A 486 10.72 -12.35 -29.53
N ALA A 487 11.92 -12.12 -30.06
CA ALA A 487 12.30 -12.40 -31.43
C ALA A 487 13.57 -13.28 -31.46
N ALA A 488 13.50 -14.39 -32.19
CA ALA A 488 14.64 -15.27 -32.40
C ALA A 488 15.59 -14.72 -33.47
N PRO A 489 16.91 -14.96 -33.35
CA PRO A 489 17.83 -14.77 -34.48
C PRO A 489 17.52 -15.77 -35.61
N ALA A 490 18.06 -15.50 -36.79
CA ALA A 490 17.91 -16.41 -37.93
C ALA A 490 18.60 -17.76 -37.65
N PRO A 491 17.91 -18.89 -37.87
CA PRO A 491 18.50 -20.23 -37.81
C PRO A 491 19.78 -20.35 -38.62
N ALA A 492 20.70 -21.20 -38.16
CA ALA A 492 22.02 -21.36 -38.78
C ALA A 492 21.94 -21.89 -40.22
N ASP A 493 20.87 -22.61 -40.57
CA ASP A 493 20.57 -23.15 -41.90
C ASP A 493 19.76 -22.19 -42.79
N SER A 494 19.58 -20.93 -42.37
CA SER A 494 18.86 -19.93 -43.17
C SER A 494 19.68 -19.46 -44.37
N ALA A 495 19.01 -19.23 -45.51
CA ALA A 495 19.61 -18.61 -46.68
C ALA A 495 19.38 -17.09 -46.65
N ARG A 496 20.46 -16.32 -46.80
CA ARG A 496 20.46 -14.85 -46.67
C ARG A 496 21.04 -14.22 -47.92
N SER A 497 20.49 -13.08 -48.32
CA SER A 497 20.98 -12.28 -49.43
C SER A 497 20.54 -10.83 -49.27
N THR A 498 21.01 -9.92 -50.12
CA THR A 498 20.57 -8.52 -50.13
C THR A 498 19.22 -8.28 -50.80
N THR A 499 18.55 -9.34 -51.27
CA THR A 499 17.28 -9.26 -52.01
C THR A 499 16.25 -10.28 -51.55
N GLY A 500 16.50 -10.94 -50.42
CA GLY A 500 15.61 -11.98 -49.91
C GLY A 500 16.23 -12.79 -48.77
N PHE A 501 15.36 -13.27 -47.91
CA PHE A 501 15.64 -14.14 -46.78
C PHE A 501 14.75 -15.39 -46.82
N VAL A 502 15.34 -16.57 -46.60
CA VAL A 502 14.59 -17.82 -46.40
C VAL A 502 14.99 -18.40 -45.05
N ARG A 503 14.05 -18.41 -44.11
CA ARG A 503 14.27 -18.89 -42.74
C ARG A 503 14.51 -20.41 -42.74
N GLY A 504 15.63 -20.82 -42.14
CA GLY A 504 15.92 -22.21 -41.84
C GLY A 504 15.05 -22.75 -40.70
N THR A 505 15.27 -23.99 -40.27
CA THR A 505 14.48 -24.64 -39.22
C THR A 505 15.31 -25.12 -38.04
N SER A 506 16.64 -25.11 -38.17
CA SER A 506 17.55 -25.61 -37.14
C SER A 506 17.44 -24.80 -35.85
N GLY A 507 17.18 -25.47 -34.72
CA GLY A 507 17.11 -24.82 -33.40
C GLY A 507 15.78 -24.13 -33.09
N VAL A 508 14.82 -24.09 -34.02
CA VAL A 508 13.57 -23.34 -33.85
C VAL A 508 12.65 -24.03 -32.84
N GLN A 509 12.50 -25.35 -32.92
CA GLN A 509 11.68 -26.10 -31.96
C GLN A 509 12.26 -26.03 -30.56
N GLU A 510 13.58 -26.08 -30.43
CA GLU A 510 14.28 -25.95 -29.16
C GLU A 510 14.10 -24.55 -28.56
N TYR A 511 14.19 -23.49 -29.38
CA TYR A 511 13.92 -22.12 -28.96
C TYR A 511 12.47 -21.96 -28.46
N LEU A 512 11.48 -22.42 -29.23
CA LEU A 512 10.07 -22.33 -28.86
C LEU A 512 9.75 -23.18 -27.62
N GLY A 513 10.32 -24.38 -27.53
CA GLY A 513 10.17 -25.26 -26.38
C GLY A 513 10.73 -24.63 -25.10
N ARG A 514 11.93 -24.04 -25.16
CA ARG A 514 12.54 -23.34 -24.03
C ARG A 514 11.70 -22.16 -23.56
N ILE A 515 11.21 -21.32 -24.48
CA ILE A 515 10.35 -20.18 -24.11
C ILE A 515 9.05 -20.66 -23.48
N SER A 516 8.40 -21.66 -24.08
CA SER A 516 7.18 -22.24 -23.53
C SER A 516 7.41 -22.83 -22.15
N GLU A 517 8.53 -23.51 -21.91
CA GLU A 517 8.87 -24.09 -20.60
C GLU A 517 9.12 -22.99 -19.55
N GLN A 518 9.98 -22.01 -19.87
CA GLN A 518 10.32 -20.92 -18.95
C GLN A 518 9.13 -20.02 -18.60
N THR A 519 8.14 -19.93 -19.48
CA THR A 519 6.95 -19.09 -19.30
C THR A 519 5.70 -19.87 -18.93
N LEU A 520 5.83 -21.17 -18.59
CA LEU A 520 4.69 -22.05 -18.25
C LEU A 520 3.57 -22.02 -19.31
N GLY A 521 3.97 -22.01 -20.58
CA GLY A 521 3.09 -22.00 -21.75
C GLY A 521 2.38 -20.67 -22.03
N GLN A 522 2.66 -19.60 -21.28
CA GLN A 522 2.01 -18.30 -21.48
C GLN A 522 2.48 -17.60 -22.76
N VAL A 523 3.74 -17.82 -23.16
CA VAL A 523 4.32 -17.28 -24.39
C VAL A 523 4.38 -18.37 -25.45
N ARG A 524 3.84 -18.06 -26.64
CA ARG A 524 3.72 -18.99 -27.78
C ARG A 524 4.27 -18.38 -29.06
N TYR A 525 4.44 -19.20 -30.10
CA TYR A 525 4.71 -18.73 -31.46
C TYR A 525 3.52 -17.92 -31.99
N ILE A 526 3.80 -16.74 -32.57
CA ILE A 526 2.75 -15.83 -33.09
C ILE A 526 2.99 -15.34 -34.51
N GLY A 527 4.15 -15.64 -35.12
CA GLY A 527 4.47 -15.17 -36.46
C GLY A 527 5.96 -15.12 -36.71
N GLU A 528 6.36 -14.37 -37.74
CA GLU A 528 7.76 -14.24 -38.14
C GLU A 528 8.18 -12.77 -38.27
N TRP A 529 9.48 -12.53 -38.20
CA TRP A 529 10.06 -11.24 -38.52
C TRP A 529 11.19 -11.38 -39.52
N HIS A 530 11.43 -10.34 -40.30
CA HIS A 530 12.63 -10.22 -41.12
C HIS A 530 13.03 -8.75 -41.26
N SER A 531 14.25 -8.52 -41.76
CA SER A 531 14.79 -7.19 -42.00
C SER A 531 14.94 -6.93 -43.48
N HIS A 532 14.71 -5.69 -43.90
CA HIS A 532 15.07 -5.22 -45.23
C HIS A 532 16.50 -4.62 -45.25
N PRO A 533 17.19 -4.68 -46.41
CA PRO A 533 18.56 -4.17 -46.58
C PRO A 533 18.63 -2.64 -46.37
N PRO A 534 19.84 -2.05 -46.28
CA PRO A 534 19.98 -0.60 -46.12
C PRO A 534 19.22 0.19 -47.18
N HIS A 535 18.58 1.29 -46.76
CA HIS A 535 17.80 2.19 -47.61
C HIS A 535 16.54 1.60 -48.28
N ALA A 536 16.18 0.34 -48.01
CA ALA A 536 14.91 -0.22 -48.42
C ALA A 536 13.80 0.15 -47.42
N PRO A 537 12.57 0.47 -47.89
CA PRO A 537 11.46 0.77 -46.99
C PRO A 537 10.94 -0.49 -46.30
N THR A 538 10.18 -0.34 -45.21
CA THR A 538 9.53 -1.45 -44.49
C THR A 538 8.27 -1.99 -45.17
N HIS A 539 7.89 -1.47 -46.34
CA HIS A 539 6.72 -1.95 -47.08
C HIS A 539 6.91 -3.40 -47.55
N PRO A 540 5.90 -4.28 -47.38
CA PRO A 540 6.02 -5.67 -47.80
C PRO A 540 6.20 -5.77 -49.32
N SER A 541 7.12 -6.63 -49.74
CA SER A 541 7.29 -7.02 -51.14
C SER A 541 6.16 -7.96 -51.59
N ALA A 542 6.09 -8.24 -52.89
CA ALA A 542 5.15 -9.23 -53.42
C ALA A 542 5.38 -10.64 -52.83
N THR A 543 6.63 -10.96 -52.47
CA THR A 543 6.98 -12.23 -51.81
C THR A 543 6.44 -12.26 -50.38
N ASP A 544 6.56 -11.15 -49.65
CA ASP A 544 6.09 -11.04 -48.26
C ASP A 544 4.57 -11.13 -48.18
N LEU A 545 3.87 -10.50 -49.13
CA LEU A 545 2.41 -10.62 -49.26
C LEU A 545 1.98 -12.07 -49.56
N ALA A 546 2.69 -12.78 -50.45
CA ALA A 546 2.38 -14.18 -50.70
C ALA A 546 2.66 -15.08 -49.48
N GLN A 547 3.68 -14.75 -48.68
CA GLN A 547 4.01 -15.49 -47.46
C GLN A 547 2.98 -15.24 -46.35
N ILE A 548 2.55 -14.00 -46.12
CA ILE A 548 1.54 -13.71 -45.11
C ILE A 548 0.18 -14.32 -45.46
N ASP A 549 -0.17 -14.38 -46.76
CA ASP A 549 -1.35 -15.10 -47.24
C ASP A 549 -1.29 -16.59 -46.93
N TRP A 550 -0.14 -17.21 -47.15
CA TRP A 550 0.06 -18.62 -46.84
C TRP A 550 -0.02 -18.88 -45.33
N PHE A 551 0.57 -18.00 -44.51
CA PHE A 551 0.43 -18.09 -43.06
C PHE A 551 -1.02 -17.90 -42.61
N ALA A 552 -1.75 -16.93 -43.17
CA ALA A 552 -3.14 -16.67 -42.80
C ALA A 552 -3.99 -17.91 -43.06
N ALA A 553 -3.80 -18.59 -44.20
CA ALA A 553 -4.48 -19.85 -44.50
C ALA A 553 -4.10 -21.01 -43.55
N LEU A 554 -2.88 -21.00 -43.00
CA LEU A 554 -2.42 -22.01 -42.05
C LEU A 554 -2.99 -21.79 -40.64
N PHE A 555 -3.10 -20.53 -40.21
CA PHE A 555 -3.57 -20.15 -38.87
C PHE A 555 -5.08 -19.94 -38.76
N ASP A 556 -5.81 -19.92 -39.87
CA ASP A 556 -7.29 -19.84 -39.91
C ASP A 556 -7.96 -20.94 -39.04
N MET A 557 -7.26 -22.06 -38.82
CA MET A 557 -7.72 -23.16 -37.97
C MET A 557 -7.68 -22.86 -36.46
N ASP A 558 -6.86 -21.89 -36.02
CA ASP A 558 -6.63 -21.56 -34.62
C ASP A 558 -7.25 -20.20 -34.20
N ASP A 559 -8.06 -19.58 -35.07
CA ASP A 559 -8.59 -18.20 -34.92
C ASP A 559 -7.48 -17.15 -34.67
N LEU A 560 -6.24 -17.48 -35.07
CA LEU A 560 -5.09 -16.63 -34.91
C LEU A 560 -4.75 -15.94 -36.23
N PRO A 561 -4.56 -14.64 -36.22
CA PRO A 561 -4.13 -13.92 -37.40
C PRO A 561 -2.63 -14.10 -37.61
N ALA A 562 -2.23 -14.26 -38.88
CA ALA A 562 -0.82 -14.32 -39.24
C ALA A 562 -0.13 -12.97 -39.02
N LEU A 563 0.93 -12.95 -38.21
CA LEU A 563 1.73 -11.75 -37.92
C LEU A 563 3.07 -11.79 -38.64
N MET A 564 3.43 -10.69 -39.29
CA MET A 564 4.77 -10.46 -39.83
C MET A 564 5.29 -9.10 -39.41
N LEU A 565 6.53 -9.05 -38.91
CA LEU A 565 7.25 -7.82 -38.59
C LEU A 565 8.40 -7.60 -39.58
N ILE A 566 8.41 -6.44 -40.23
CA ILE A 566 9.46 -6.04 -41.17
C ILE A 566 10.29 -4.93 -40.54
N ALA A 567 11.57 -5.18 -40.33
CA ALA A 567 12.51 -4.23 -39.73
C ALA A 567 13.30 -3.46 -40.80
N GLY A 568 13.12 -2.14 -40.82
CA GLY A 568 13.83 -1.21 -41.68
C GLY A 568 15.01 -0.55 -40.97
N GLU A 569 15.54 0.51 -41.55
CA GLU A 569 16.66 1.27 -40.99
C GLU A 569 16.26 2.17 -39.81
N HIS A 570 15.02 2.69 -39.83
CA HIS A 570 14.54 3.67 -38.85
C HIS A 570 13.19 3.30 -38.23
N ASP A 571 12.54 2.27 -38.74
CA ASP A 571 11.17 1.90 -38.44
C ASP A 571 10.98 0.38 -38.47
N VAL A 572 9.88 -0.06 -37.86
CA VAL A 572 9.34 -1.41 -38.00
C VAL A 572 7.94 -1.31 -38.56
N ARG A 573 7.53 -2.30 -39.37
CA ARG A 573 6.16 -2.41 -39.88
C ARG A 573 5.57 -3.75 -39.49
N LEU A 574 4.32 -3.73 -39.03
CA LEU A 574 3.53 -4.94 -38.81
C LEU A 574 2.55 -5.16 -39.97
N VAL A 575 2.51 -6.39 -40.48
CA VAL A 575 1.63 -6.85 -41.55
C VAL A 575 0.80 -8.03 -41.05
N PHE A 576 -0.50 -8.04 -41.36
CA PHE A 576 -1.46 -8.94 -40.75
C PHE A 576 -2.53 -9.45 -41.72
N ALA A 577 -2.48 -10.72 -42.14
CA ALA A 577 -3.48 -11.34 -43.02
C ALA A 577 -3.98 -10.44 -44.18
N ASN A 578 -3.05 -9.76 -44.88
CA ASN A 578 -3.25 -8.75 -45.94
C ASN A 578 -3.77 -7.35 -45.55
N LEU A 579 -3.91 -7.05 -44.26
CA LEU A 579 -4.14 -5.69 -43.76
C LEU A 579 -2.83 -5.15 -43.18
N GLU A 580 -2.42 -3.95 -43.61
CA GLU A 580 -1.30 -3.24 -42.98
C GLU A 580 -1.75 -2.76 -41.58
N GLY A 581 -0.92 -2.98 -40.56
CA GLY A 581 -1.20 -2.47 -39.22
C GLY A 581 -1.04 -0.94 -39.18
N GLU A 582 -2.07 -0.22 -38.72
CA GLU A 582 -2.00 1.23 -38.53
C GLU A 582 -1.53 1.54 -37.10
N VAL A 583 -0.55 2.43 -36.95
CA VAL A 583 -0.11 2.91 -35.62
C VAL A 583 -1.28 3.63 -34.94
N ILE A 584 -1.63 3.20 -33.74
CA ILE A 584 -2.64 3.89 -32.91
C ILE A 584 -1.91 4.98 -32.13
N GLY A 585 -2.33 6.24 -32.33
CA GLY A 585 -1.75 7.40 -31.63
C GLY A 585 -1.82 7.28 -30.10
N GLN A 586 -0.78 7.85 -29.46
CA GLN A 586 -0.41 7.79 -28.03
C GLN A 586 -1.56 8.06 -27.05
#